data_AF-A0A1N7K4C3-F1
#
_entry.id   AF-A0A1N7K4C3-F1
#
_cell.length_a   1.000
_cell.length_b   1.000
_cell.length_c   1.000
_cell.angle_alpha   90.00
_cell.angle_beta   90.00
_cell.angle_gamma   90.00
#
_symmetry.space_group_name_H-M   'P 1'
#
loop_
_entity.id
_entity.type
_entity.pdbx_description
1 polymer ?
#
loop_
_entity_poly.entity_id
_entity_poly.type
_entity_poly.pdbx_seq_one_letter_code
_entity_poly.pdbx_strand_id
1 'polypeptide(L)'
;MKKVSLLLILFSVFAFSQRYTKQEISRINEGNINSALPIFQTSDSLQHHVLLTQSSDANPKDQHTKILVNRMKLALISTFGGVGIAAPQVGIN
;
A
#
# COMPACT_ATOMS: atom_id res chain seq x y z
N MET A 1 19.46 -6.66 38.95
CA MET A 1 19.51 -6.99 37.50
C MET A 1 18.15 -7.38 36.90
N LYS A 2 17.20 -7.97 37.65
CA LYS A 2 15.88 -8.38 37.11
C LYS A 2 14.95 -7.22 36.68
N LYS A 3 15.10 -6.02 37.24
CA LYS A 3 14.23 -4.85 36.93
C LYS A 3 14.53 -4.19 35.58
N VAL A 4 15.75 -4.35 35.04
CA VAL A 4 16.14 -3.76 33.74
C VAL A 4 15.59 -4.59 32.58
N SER A 5 15.46 -5.91 32.77
CA SER A 5 14.95 -6.83 31.73
C SER A 5 13.48 -6.56 31.37
N LEU A 6 12.68 -6.05 32.31
CA LEU A 6 11.27 -5.71 32.06
C LEU A 6 11.13 -4.42 31.23
N LEU A 7 12.10 -3.49 31.36
CA LEU A 7 12.10 -2.21 30.64
C LEU A 7 12.36 -2.39 29.14
N LEU A 8 13.18 -3.38 28.75
CA LEU A 8 13.51 -3.67 27.35
C LEU A 8 12.33 -4.25 26.55
N ILE A 9 11.38 -4.91 27.21
CA ILE A 9 10.17 -5.49 26.57
C ILE A 9 9.12 -4.39 26.28
N LEU A 10 9.13 -3.29 27.02
CA LEU A 10 8.19 -2.17 26.83
C LEU A 10 8.54 -1.27 25.64
N PHE A 11 9.80 -1.24 25.20
CA PHE A 11 10.24 -0.41 24.07
C PHE A 11 10.12 -1.09 22.69
N SER A 12 9.93 -2.41 22.63
CA SER A 12 9.77 -3.13 21.35
C SER A 12 8.41 -2.91 20.66
N VAL A 13 7.47 -2.21 21.32
CA VAL A 13 6.14 -1.92 20.76
C VAL A 13 6.13 -0.67 19.86
N PHE A 14 7.25 0.06 19.76
CA PHE A 14 7.34 1.33 19.02
C PHE A 14 7.90 1.24 17.58
N ALA A 15 8.10 0.06 17.02
CA ALA A 15 8.44 -0.13 15.62
C ALA A 15 7.54 -1.25 15.11
N PHE A 16 6.72 -1.10 14.07
CA PHE A 16 7.04 -0.64 12.74
C PHE A 16 5.83 0.11 12.15
N SER A 17 5.97 1.40 11.83
CA SER A 17 5.16 1.94 10.73
C SER A 17 5.69 1.25 9.48
N GLN A 18 4.99 0.24 8.99
CA GLN A 18 5.31 -0.37 7.70
C GLN A 18 5.32 0.77 6.67
N ARG A 19 6.46 0.93 6.01
CA ARG A 19 6.67 1.94 4.97
C ARG A 19 6.57 1.21 3.65
N TYR A 20 6.02 1.89 2.64
CA TYR A 20 6.06 1.39 1.27
C TYR A 20 7.48 0.97 0.91
N THR A 21 7.59 -0.18 0.24
CA THR A 21 8.84 -0.61 -0.38
C THR A 21 9.29 0.38 -1.45
N LYS A 22 10.55 0.32 -1.86
CA LYS A 22 11.05 1.18 -2.96
C LYS A 22 10.29 0.93 -4.26
N GLN A 23 9.89 -0.31 -4.50
CA GLN A 23 9.11 -0.74 -5.66
C GLN A 23 7.70 -0.12 -5.60
N GLU A 24 7.04 -0.16 -4.45
CA GLU A 24 5.73 0.46 -4.27
C GLU A 24 5.79 1.98 -4.38
N ILE A 25 6.82 2.63 -3.83
CA ILE A 25 7.03 4.06 -4.03
C ILE A 25 7.22 4.36 -5.52
N SER A 26 8.02 3.56 -6.24
CA SER A 26 8.18 3.71 -7.69
C SER A 26 6.86 3.55 -8.43
N ARG A 27 6.04 2.56 -8.05
CA ARG A 27 4.71 2.29 -8.62
C ARG A 27 3.75 3.44 -8.36
N ILE A 28 3.66 3.94 -7.14
CA ILE A 28 2.79 5.07 -6.76
C ILE A 28 3.12 6.33 -7.58
N ASN A 29 4.40 6.55 -7.85
CA ASN A 29 4.90 7.72 -8.58
C ASN A 29 5.09 7.46 -10.09
N GLU A 30 4.65 6.32 -10.63
CA GLU A 30 4.86 6.01 -12.04
C GLU A 30 4.03 6.94 -12.94
N GLY A 31 4.64 7.45 -14.02
CA GLY A 31 3.97 8.33 -14.97
C GLY A 31 3.39 9.59 -14.31
N ASN A 32 2.17 9.97 -14.72
CA ASN A 32 1.48 11.15 -14.18
C ASN A 32 0.79 10.81 -12.85
N ILE A 33 1.21 11.44 -11.75
CA ILE A 33 0.61 11.23 -10.42
C ILE A 33 -0.86 11.67 -10.30
N ASN A 34 -1.35 12.42 -11.28
CA ASN A 34 -2.75 12.86 -11.38
C ASN A 34 -3.59 11.99 -12.32
N SER A 35 -3.10 10.81 -12.74
CA SER A 35 -3.86 9.84 -13.51
C SER A 35 -4.11 8.55 -12.73
N ALA A 36 -5.10 7.78 -13.17
CA ALA A 36 -5.38 6.44 -12.64
C ALA A 36 -4.14 5.53 -12.72
N LEU A 37 -3.96 4.69 -11.71
CA LEU A 37 -3.08 3.52 -11.82
C LEU A 37 -3.81 2.41 -12.58
N PRO A 38 -3.10 1.63 -13.42
CA PRO A 38 -3.68 0.44 -14.03
C PRO A 38 -4.19 -0.56 -12.99
N ILE A 39 -5.39 -1.11 -13.23
CA ILE A 39 -5.98 -2.14 -12.37
C ILE A 39 -5.39 -3.51 -12.75
N PHE A 40 -4.80 -4.18 -11.77
CA PHE A 40 -4.22 -5.50 -11.92
C PHE A 40 -5.27 -6.56 -12.27
N GLN A 41 -4.92 -7.45 -13.19
CA GLN A 41 -5.77 -8.51 -13.71
C GLN A 41 -5.34 -9.87 -13.18
N THR A 42 -6.30 -10.79 -13.01
CA THR A 42 -6.02 -12.16 -12.55
C THR A 42 -5.43 -13.05 -13.64
N SER A 43 -5.49 -12.63 -14.90
CA SER A 43 -4.93 -13.36 -16.05
C SER A 43 -3.41 -13.23 -16.16
N ASP A 44 -2.81 -12.19 -15.57
CA ASP A 44 -1.36 -12.01 -15.50
C ASP A 44 -0.81 -12.62 -14.20
N SER A 45 0.12 -13.55 -14.33
CA SER A 45 0.63 -14.31 -13.17
C SER A 45 1.33 -13.45 -12.11
N LEU A 46 2.05 -12.39 -12.53
CA LEU A 46 2.76 -11.51 -11.61
C LEU A 46 1.78 -10.61 -10.85
N GLN A 47 0.80 -10.07 -11.57
CA GLN A 47 -0.27 -9.26 -10.97
C GLN A 47 -1.14 -10.11 -10.04
N HIS A 48 -1.48 -11.34 -10.44
CA HIS A 48 -2.26 -12.25 -9.61
C HIS A 48 -1.55 -12.62 -8.31
N HIS A 49 -0.22 -12.80 -8.34
CA HIS A 49 0.56 -13.00 -7.13
C HIS A 49 0.44 -11.81 -6.15
N VAL A 50 0.51 -10.58 -6.67
CA VAL A 50 0.32 -9.36 -5.86
C VAL A 50 -1.10 -9.28 -5.29
N LEU A 51 -2.13 -9.63 -6.06
CA LEU A 51 -3.53 -9.66 -5.60
C LEU A 51 -3.78 -10.65 -4.46
N LEU A 52 -2.98 -11.71 -4.35
CA LEU A 52 -3.08 -12.74 -3.30
C LEU A 52 -2.16 -12.48 -2.10
N THR A 53 -1.25 -11.52 -2.21
CA THR A 53 -0.28 -11.22 -1.17
C THR A 53 -0.97 -10.49 -0.02
N GLN A 54 -0.56 -10.78 1.21
CA GLN A 54 -1.10 -10.11 2.40
C GLN A 54 -0.63 -8.65 2.43
N SER A 55 -1.60 -7.74 2.52
CA SER A 55 -1.34 -6.30 2.66
C SER A 55 -0.79 -5.93 4.04
N SER A 56 -0.06 -4.81 4.06
CA SER A 56 0.50 -4.17 5.23
C SER A 56 -0.30 -2.94 5.66
N ASP A 57 -0.19 -2.56 6.94
CA ASP A 57 -0.84 -1.36 7.44
C ASP A 57 -0.16 -0.10 6.86
N ALA A 58 -0.91 0.66 6.06
CA ALA A 58 -0.43 1.92 5.50
C ALA A 58 -0.43 3.04 6.56
N ASN A 59 0.60 3.88 6.54
CA ASN A 59 0.61 5.11 7.34
C ASN A 59 -0.26 6.20 6.67
N PRO A 60 -1.36 6.65 7.29
CA PRO A 60 -2.26 7.65 6.69
C PRO A 60 -1.63 9.05 6.56
N LYS A 61 -0.54 9.32 7.29
CA LYS A 61 0.18 10.60 7.23
C LYS A 61 1.29 10.62 6.19
N ASP A 62 1.64 9.48 5.60
CA ASP A 62 2.66 9.39 4.56
C ASP A 62 2.20 10.12 3.28
N GLN A 63 3.10 10.88 2.66
CA GLN A 63 2.82 11.61 1.43
C GLN A 63 2.44 10.68 0.26
N HIS A 64 3.04 9.50 0.19
CA HIS A 64 2.77 8.51 -0.84
C HIS A 64 1.40 7.88 -0.65
N THR A 65 0.93 7.73 0.59
CA THR A 65 -0.46 7.30 0.86
C THR A 65 -1.47 8.29 0.28
N LYS A 66 -1.22 9.60 0.39
CA LYS A 66 -2.10 10.62 -0.19
C LYS A 66 -2.15 10.53 -1.72
N ILE A 67 -0.99 10.33 -2.36
CA ILE A 67 -0.90 10.15 -3.82
C ILE A 67 -1.64 8.86 -4.21
N LEU A 68 -1.36 7.75 -3.53
CA LEU A 68 -1.98 6.45 -3.79
C LEU A 68 -3.52 6.53 -3.71
N VAL A 69 -4.07 7.13 -2.65
CA VAL A 69 -5.53 7.28 -2.48
C VAL A 69 -6.14 8.09 -3.64
N ASN A 70 -5.51 9.19 -4.05
CA ASN A 70 -6.00 9.97 -5.18
C ASN A 70 -6.01 9.14 -6.47
N ARG A 71 -4.95 8.39 -6.72
CA ARG A 71 -4.83 7.57 -7.94
C ARG A 71 -5.74 6.36 -7.93
N MET A 72 -5.96 5.74 -6.77
CA MET A 72 -6.97 4.69 -6.57
C MET A 72 -8.38 5.22 -6.83
N LYS A 73 -8.70 6.43 -6.35
CA LYS A 73 -9.99 7.08 -6.67
C LYS A 73 -10.18 7.26 -8.17
N LEU A 74 -9.16 7.73 -8.88
CA LEU A 74 -9.21 7.88 -10.34
C LEU A 74 -9.37 6.53 -11.06
N ALA A 75 -8.67 5.50 -10.59
CA ALA A 75 -8.81 4.14 -11.11
C ALA A 75 -10.25 3.61 -10.89
N LEU A 76 -10.83 3.81 -9.70
CA LEU A 76 -12.21 3.43 -9.42
C LEU A 76 -13.20 4.11 -10.36
N ILE A 77 -13.06 5.43 -10.59
CA ILE A 77 -13.92 6.17 -11.52
C ILE A 77 -13.84 5.60 -12.94
N SER A 78 -12.66 5.13 -13.36
CA SER A 78 -12.46 4.56 -14.70
C SER A 78 -13.15 3.20 -14.91
N THR A 79 -13.70 2.59 -13.86
CA THR A 79 -14.41 1.29 -13.96
C THR A 79 -15.87 1.42 -14.40
N PHE A 80 -16.38 2.64 -14.59
CA PHE A 80 -17.78 2.90 -15.03
C PHE A 80 -18.87 2.26 -14.15
N GLY A 81 -18.61 2.04 -12.86
CA GLY A 81 -19.61 1.47 -11.95
C GLY A 81 -19.08 0.77 -10.70
N GLY A 82 -17.76 0.67 -10.52
CA GLY A 82 -17.17 0.15 -9.30
C GLY A 82 -17.53 1.03 -8.09
N VAL A 83 -17.78 0.38 -6.96
CA VAL A 83 -18.15 1.04 -5.69
C VAL A 83 -17.02 1.03 -4.65
N GLY A 84 -15.93 0.32 -4.93
CA GLY A 84 -14.77 0.24 -4.06
C GLY A 84 -13.54 -0.26 -4.81
N ILE A 85 -12.36 0.07 -4.28
CA ILE A 85 -11.06 -0.38 -4.80
C ILE A 85 -10.10 -0.59 -3.63
N ALA A 86 -9.28 -1.64 -3.70
CA ALA A 86 -8.27 -1.98 -2.71
C ALA A 86 -6.84 -1.75 -3.28
N ALA A 87 -5.89 -1.45 -2.40
CA ALA A 87 -4.50 -1.18 -2.79
C ALA A 87 -3.84 -2.31 -3.61
N PRO A 88 -4.09 -3.61 -3.34
CA PRO A 88 -3.51 -4.69 -4.15
C PRO A 88 -3.96 -4.64 -5.61
N GLN A 89 -5.17 -4.13 -5.88
CA GLN A 89 -5.69 -3.99 -7.25
C GLN A 89 -4.92 -2.96 -8.08
N VAL A 90 -4.08 -2.12 -7.47
CA VAL A 90 -3.19 -1.19 -8.19
C VAL A 90 -1.70 -1.52 -7.98
N GLY A 91 -1.42 -2.66 -7.36
CA GLY A 91 -0.08 -3.21 -7.20
C GLY A 91 0.64 -2.86 -5.90
N ILE A 92 -0.10 -2.52 -4.83
CA ILE A 92 0.45 -2.12 -3.52
C ILE A 92 -0.11 -3.03 -2.42
N ASN A 93 0.74 -3.56 -1.54
CA ASN A 93 0.32 -4.45 -0.45
C ASN A 93 0.67 -3.91 0.94
#